data_AF-A0A177CCG1-F1
#
_entry.id   AF-A0A177CCG1-F1
#
_cell.length_a   1.000
_cell.length_b   1.000
_cell.length_c   1.000
_cell.angle_alpha   90.00
_cell.angle_beta   90.00
_cell.angle_gamma   90.00
#
_symmetry.space_group_name_H-M   'P 1'
#
loop_
_entity.id
_entity.type
_entity.pdbx_description
1 polymer ?
#
loop_
_entity_poly.entity_id
_entity_poly.type
_entity_poly.pdbx_seq_one_letter_code
_entity_poly.pdbx_strand_id
1 'polypeptide(L)'
;MDCLCTDVSFQTAFSTCISSTCTVIESLQSTNTSRAACGIPVRDATPVMIGMTASFGSLAMVMVIMRLVNRGLSRDRTLGWDDLMIGASGLCSFFQNVPVYVAGHLGFGKDMWGIPPENITTSLKWLYVTYFAYQLVEGFTQLSILAFYLRLVTSRRTKAIIWALMAVVSSFAIGNTFAMVLQCRPISFFWDGWRGDTPGKCTVNIRLFGFIRGGIEIVLDLVILALPLPMLSKLQMSTRKKVQIMSMFCVGFVITVVSCLRLWALVQFAQTNNPTYDNVSGLYWCVTEANLFIIVACMPAMRPIFQTVLPALFGSSHFSSQHSNYQNNSVTINGSGHDTYSRRGKRSGGMPLNVMVSRTLDVRVHREDRSDSDIELVDKRDGERK
;
A
#
# COMPACT_ATOMS: atom_id res chain seq x y z
N MET A 1 -45.57 -25.85 -7.62
CA MET A 1 -44.65 -25.92 -6.47
C MET A 1 -44.50 -24.57 -5.77
N ASP A 2 -44.81 -23.46 -6.44
CA ASP A 2 -44.64 -22.08 -5.94
C ASP A 2 -45.28 -21.79 -4.57
N CYS A 3 -46.45 -22.38 -4.26
CA CYS A 3 -47.13 -22.16 -2.96
C CYS A 3 -46.31 -22.67 -1.76
N LEU A 4 -45.57 -23.78 -1.91
CA LEU A 4 -44.69 -24.35 -0.87
C LEU A 4 -43.38 -23.54 -0.75
N CYS A 5 -42.96 -22.93 -1.84
CA CYS A 5 -41.74 -22.12 -1.88
C CYS A 5 -41.90 -20.77 -1.17
N THR A 6 -43.13 -20.23 -1.13
CA THR A 6 -43.46 -18.96 -0.46
C THR A 6 -43.87 -19.12 1.01
N ASP A 7 -44.16 -20.34 1.46
CA ASP A 7 -44.62 -20.60 2.83
C ASP A 7 -43.44 -20.66 3.82
N VAL A 8 -43.33 -19.62 4.66
CA VAL A 8 -42.27 -19.48 5.67
C VAL A 8 -42.33 -20.60 6.71
N SER A 9 -43.52 -21.09 7.06
CA SER A 9 -43.67 -22.15 8.05
C SER A 9 -43.15 -23.48 7.53
N PHE A 10 -43.45 -23.79 6.26
CA PHE A 10 -42.92 -24.96 5.57
C PHE A 10 -41.40 -24.88 5.42
N GLN A 11 -40.85 -23.76 4.94
CA GLN A 11 -39.40 -23.57 4.79
C GLN A 11 -38.66 -23.69 6.13
N THR A 12 -39.24 -23.16 7.20
CA THR A 12 -38.67 -23.29 8.56
C THR A 12 -38.67 -24.75 9.01
N ALA A 13 -39.81 -25.43 8.93
CA ALA A 13 -39.92 -26.84 9.31
C ALA A 13 -39.00 -27.75 8.49
N PHE A 14 -38.87 -27.49 7.19
CA PHE A 14 -37.97 -28.17 6.28
C PHE A 14 -36.50 -27.99 6.70
N SER A 15 -36.08 -26.76 6.96
CA SER A 15 -34.70 -26.46 7.41
C SER A 15 -34.37 -27.13 8.74
N THR A 16 -35.31 -27.15 9.68
CA THR A 16 -35.15 -27.82 10.98
C THR A 16 -35.00 -29.34 10.79
N CYS A 17 -35.88 -29.97 10.02
CA CYS A 17 -35.84 -31.40 9.75
C CYS A 17 -34.52 -31.85 9.11
N ILE A 18 -34.06 -31.11 8.09
CA ILE A 18 -32.80 -31.43 7.42
C ILE A 18 -31.62 -31.28 8.37
N SER A 19 -31.59 -30.21 9.17
CA SER A 19 -30.50 -29.99 10.13
C SER A 19 -30.41 -31.06 11.23
N SER A 20 -31.53 -31.71 11.56
CA SER A 20 -31.58 -32.75 12.60
C SER A 20 -31.32 -34.16 12.09
N THR A 21 -31.61 -34.44 10.81
CA THR A 21 -31.70 -35.81 10.30
C THR A 21 -30.67 -36.12 9.22
N CYS A 22 -30.22 -35.13 8.44
CA CYS A 22 -29.30 -35.31 7.33
C CYS A 22 -27.86 -34.97 7.74
N THR A 23 -26.88 -35.57 7.05
CA THR A 23 -25.50 -35.08 7.09
C THR A 23 -25.41 -33.69 6.45
N VAL A 24 -24.33 -32.93 6.72
CA VAL A 24 -24.17 -31.58 6.15
C VAL A 24 -24.17 -31.61 4.62
N ILE A 25 -23.55 -32.62 4.01
CA ILE A 25 -23.49 -32.75 2.54
C ILE A 25 -24.88 -33.02 1.97
N GLU A 26 -25.64 -33.94 2.56
CA GLU A 26 -27.02 -34.24 2.15
C GLU A 26 -27.94 -33.03 2.36
N SER A 27 -27.73 -32.27 3.44
CA SER A 27 -28.44 -31.02 3.72
C SER A 27 -28.23 -29.99 2.61
N LEU A 28 -26.99 -29.82 2.14
CA LEU A 28 -26.67 -28.92 1.03
C LEU A 28 -27.30 -29.40 -0.28
N GLN A 29 -27.23 -30.70 -0.60
CA GLN A 29 -27.83 -31.25 -1.82
C GLN A 29 -29.36 -31.12 -1.83
N SER A 30 -29.99 -31.40 -0.69
CA SER A 30 -31.44 -31.23 -0.52
C SER A 30 -31.86 -29.77 -0.64
N THR A 31 -31.08 -28.85 -0.05
CA THR A 31 -31.31 -27.40 -0.17
C THR A 31 -31.17 -26.94 -1.63
N ASN A 32 -30.15 -27.42 -2.35
CA ASN A 32 -29.93 -27.07 -3.76
C ASN A 32 -31.10 -27.53 -4.64
N THR A 33 -31.50 -28.79 -4.50
CA THR A 33 -32.59 -29.38 -5.28
C THR A 33 -33.92 -28.68 -4.99
N SER A 34 -34.19 -28.38 -3.71
CA SER A 34 -35.42 -27.69 -3.29
C SER A 34 -35.47 -26.25 -3.82
N ARG A 35 -34.36 -25.51 -3.75
CA ARG A 35 -34.30 -24.16 -4.32
C ARG A 35 -34.39 -24.15 -5.84
N ALA A 36 -33.78 -25.12 -6.51
CA ALA A 36 -33.91 -25.31 -7.95
C ALA A 36 -35.36 -25.63 -8.36
N ALA A 37 -36.07 -26.47 -7.60
CA ALA A 37 -37.48 -26.75 -7.81
C ALA A 37 -38.39 -25.51 -7.60
N CYS A 38 -37.96 -24.59 -6.74
CA CYS A 38 -38.60 -23.29 -6.52
C CYS A 38 -38.19 -22.20 -7.54
N GLY A 39 -37.32 -22.50 -8.51
CA GLY A 39 -36.83 -21.53 -9.49
C GLY A 39 -35.96 -20.42 -8.89
N ILE A 40 -35.45 -20.58 -7.66
CA ILE A 40 -34.58 -19.59 -6.99
C ILE A 40 -33.15 -19.81 -7.48
N PRO A 41 -32.54 -18.86 -8.23
CA PRO A 41 -31.19 -19.03 -8.73
C PRO A 41 -30.16 -18.95 -7.61
N VAL A 42 -29.04 -19.65 -7.79
CA VAL A 42 -27.86 -19.53 -6.92
C VAL A 42 -27.29 -18.12 -7.07
N ARG A 43 -27.14 -17.40 -5.95
CA ARG A 43 -26.54 -16.06 -5.94
C ARG A 43 -25.05 -16.18 -6.26
N ASP A 44 -24.53 -15.23 -7.02
CA ASP A 44 -23.14 -15.20 -7.45
C ASP A 44 -22.53 -13.80 -7.22
N ALA A 45 -21.56 -13.72 -6.30
CA ALA A 45 -20.77 -12.53 -6.01
C ALA A 45 -19.29 -12.68 -6.44
N THR A 46 -18.93 -13.80 -7.06
CA THR A 46 -17.59 -14.07 -7.60
C THR A 46 -17.07 -12.98 -8.55
N PRO A 47 -17.84 -12.41 -9.50
CA PRO A 47 -17.30 -11.41 -10.44
C PRO A 47 -16.87 -10.12 -9.74
N VAL A 48 -17.58 -9.70 -8.68
CA VAL A 48 -17.23 -8.50 -7.91
C VAL A 48 -15.92 -8.73 -7.15
N MET A 49 -15.79 -9.89 -6.51
CA MET A 49 -14.60 -10.30 -5.77
C MET A 49 -13.35 -10.33 -6.67
N ILE A 50 -13.45 -11.00 -7.83
CA ILE A 50 -12.35 -11.11 -8.78
C ILE A 50 -12.03 -9.74 -9.38
N GLY A 51 -13.05 -8.96 -9.76
CA GLY A 51 -12.88 -7.64 -10.36
C GLY A 51 -12.09 -6.69 -9.46
N MET A 52 -12.48 -6.59 -8.19
CA MET A 52 -11.77 -5.74 -7.20
C MET A 52 -10.35 -6.24 -6.93
N THR A 53 -10.18 -7.56 -6.78
CA THR A 53 -8.86 -8.18 -6.54
C THR A 53 -7.91 -7.91 -7.69
N ALA A 54 -8.38 -8.08 -8.94
CA ALA A 54 -7.58 -7.84 -10.13
C ALA A 54 -7.23 -6.35 -10.29
N SER A 55 -8.19 -5.44 -10.09
CA SER A 55 -7.96 -4.00 -10.28
C SER A 55 -6.99 -3.43 -9.25
N PHE A 56 -7.25 -3.61 -7.95
CA PHE A 56 -6.39 -3.07 -6.90
C PHE A 56 -5.07 -3.84 -6.78
N GLY A 57 -5.09 -5.16 -6.98
CA GLY A 57 -3.90 -6.00 -6.95
C GLY A 57 -2.92 -5.67 -8.08
N SER A 58 -3.41 -5.51 -9.31
CA SER A 58 -2.54 -5.12 -10.44
C SER A 58 -1.94 -3.73 -10.25
N LEU A 59 -2.75 -2.76 -9.80
CA LEU A 59 -2.28 -1.41 -9.52
C LEU A 59 -1.20 -1.42 -8.42
N ALA A 60 -1.43 -2.11 -7.31
CA ALA A 60 -0.45 -2.22 -6.22
C ALA A 60 0.86 -2.85 -6.71
N MET A 61 0.80 -3.95 -7.49
CA MET A 61 1.99 -4.61 -8.02
C MET A 61 2.79 -3.71 -8.96
N VAL A 62 2.12 -3.01 -9.88
CA VAL A 62 2.79 -2.04 -10.77
C VAL A 62 3.53 -0.98 -9.96
N MET A 63 2.89 -0.47 -8.91
CA MET A 63 3.45 0.58 -8.05
C MET A 63 4.66 0.10 -7.25
N VAL A 64 4.63 -1.13 -6.75
CA VAL A 64 5.78 -1.77 -6.08
C VAL A 64 6.94 -1.95 -7.05
N ILE A 65 6.69 -2.52 -8.23
CA ILE A 65 7.72 -2.74 -9.26
C ILE A 65 8.35 -1.41 -9.66
N MET A 66 7.52 -0.41 -9.97
CA MET A 66 7.97 0.94 -10.32
C MET A 66 8.83 1.56 -9.23
N ARG A 67 8.45 1.40 -7.95
CA ARG A 67 9.23 1.87 -6.81
C ARG A 67 10.58 1.16 -6.69
N LEU A 68 10.61 -0.16 -6.83
CA LEU A 68 11.83 -0.97 -6.74
C LEU A 68 12.79 -0.67 -7.90
N VAL A 69 12.28 -0.61 -9.13
CA VAL A 69 13.06 -0.25 -10.33
C VAL A 69 13.65 1.14 -10.17
N ASN A 70 12.86 2.14 -9.79
CA ASN A 70 13.35 3.51 -9.63
C ASN A 70 14.50 3.60 -8.62
N ARG A 71 14.42 2.87 -7.51
CA ARG A 71 15.50 2.86 -6.52
C ARG A 71 16.69 2.00 -6.91
N GLY A 72 16.46 0.89 -7.62
CA GLY A 72 17.54 0.05 -8.16
C GLY A 72 18.34 0.73 -9.28
N LEU A 73 17.70 1.57 -10.09
CA LEU A 73 18.36 2.35 -11.15
C LEU A 73 18.97 3.67 -10.64
N SER A 74 18.57 4.14 -9.46
CA SER A 74 19.11 5.37 -8.87
C SER A 74 20.55 5.14 -8.39
N ARG A 75 21.52 5.69 -9.12
CA ARG A 75 22.98 5.48 -8.94
C ARG A 75 23.54 5.91 -7.57
N ASP A 76 22.79 6.71 -6.80
CA ASP A 76 23.22 7.30 -5.51
C ASP A 76 22.45 6.78 -4.27
N ARG A 77 21.68 5.68 -4.36
CA ARG A 77 20.86 5.22 -3.21
C ARG A 77 21.10 3.77 -2.83
N THR A 78 21.55 3.58 -1.59
CA THR A 78 21.49 2.28 -0.91
C THR A 78 20.03 1.86 -0.71
N LEU A 79 19.74 0.57 -0.96
CA LEU A 79 18.44 -0.02 -0.68
C LEU A 79 18.10 0.18 0.79
N GLY A 80 16.98 0.84 1.05
CA GLY A 80 16.53 1.04 2.41
C GLY A 80 15.80 -0.17 2.97
N TRP A 81 15.84 -0.33 4.29
CA TRP A 81 14.94 -1.25 5.00
C TRP A 81 13.47 -1.05 4.60
N ASP A 82 13.04 0.20 4.43
CA ASP A 82 11.72 0.57 3.88
C ASP A 82 11.43 -0.05 2.50
N ASP A 83 12.43 -0.13 1.61
CA ASP A 83 12.26 -0.69 0.26
C ASP A 83 12.28 -2.21 0.23
N LEU A 84 13.01 -2.82 1.16
CA LEU A 84 12.97 -4.27 1.36
C LEU A 84 11.60 -4.69 1.92
N MET A 85 11.07 -3.95 2.89
CA MET A 85 9.77 -4.26 3.49
C MET A 85 8.61 -4.09 2.52
N ILE A 86 8.60 -3.04 1.68
CA ILE A 86 7.57 -2.89 0.63
C ILE A 86 7.71 -3.95 -0.47
N GLY A 87 8.94 -4.40 -0.78
CA GLY A 87 9.16 -5.52 -1.69
C GLY A 87 8.61 -6.82 -1.13
N ALA A 88 8.86 -7.08 0.16
CA ALA A 88 8.29 -8.22 0.88
C ALA A 88 6.76 -8.16 0.94
N SER A 89 6.17 -6.99 1.22
CA SER A 89 4.71 -6.85 1.22
C SER A 89 4.11 -7.02 -0.18
N GLY A 90 4.78 -6.55 -1.24
CA GLY A 90 4.37 -6.81 -2.62
C GLY A 90 4.37 -8.30 -2.96
N LEU A 91 5.40 -9.04 -2.54
CA LEU A 91 5.44 -10.51 -2.70
C LEU A 91 4.31 -11.19 -1.92
N CYS A 92 4.08 -10.80 -0.66
CA CYS A 92 2.95 -11.32 0.12
C CYS A 92 1.60 -10.98 -0.51
N SER A 93 1.45 -9.79 -1.11
CA SER A 93 0.22 -9.38 -1.81
C SER A 93 -0.04 -10.26 -3.05
N PHE A 94 1.00 -10.69 -3.77
CA PHE A 94 0.84 -11.69 -4.81
C PHE A 94 0.27 -13.02 -4.26
N PHE A 95 0.82 -13.50 -3.14
CA PHE A 95 0.31 -14.69 -2.44
C PHE A 95 -1.07 -14.48 -1.77
N GLN A 96 -1.56 -13.25 -1.68
CA GLN A 96 -2.93 -12.96 -1.27
C GLN A 96 -3.89 -12.95 -2.46
N ASN A 97 -3.53 -12.29 -3.56
CA ASN A 97 -4.43 -12.07 -4.70
C ASN A 97 -4.64 -13.34 -5.54
N VAL A 98 -3.60 -14.14 -5.76
CA VAL A 98 -3.69 -15.36 -6.60
C VAL A 98 -4.63 -16.40 -5.99
N PRO A 99 -4.54 -16.75 -4.69
CA PRO A 99 -5.48 -17.72 -4.11
C PRO A 99 -6.94 -17.27 -4.13
N VAL A 100 -7.23 -15.96 -4.00
CA VAL A 100 -8.59 -15.43 -4.15
C VAL A 100 -9.13 -15.65 -5.56
N TYR A 101 -8.28 -15.42 -6.58
CA TYR A 101 -8.65 -15.69 -7.96
C TYR A 101 -8.96 -17.17 -8.18
N VAL A 102 -8.11 -18.06 -7.67
CA VAL A 102 -8.31 -19.53 -7.78
C VAL A 102 -9.58 -19.97 -7.02
N ALA A 103 -9.80 -19.47 -5.81
CA ALA A 103 -11.00 -19.78 -5.03
C ALA A 103 -12.27 -19.33 -5.75
N GLY A 104 -12.26 -18.16 -6.40
CA GLY A 104 -13.37 -17.71 -7.23
C GLY A 104 -13.71 -18.67 -8.37
N HIS A 105 -12.71 -19.20 -9.08
CA HIS A 105 -12.90 -20.20 -10.14
C HIS A 105 -13.43 -21.54 -9.64
N LEU A 106 -13.09 -21.91 -8.39
CA LEU A 106 -13.63 -23.09 -7.72
C LEU A 106 -15.10 -22.91 -7.28
N GLY A 107 -15.68 -21.72 -7.47
CA GLY A 107 -17.07 -21.41 -7.13
C GLY A 107 -17.22 -20.63 -5.83
N PHE A 108 -16.13 -20.22 -5.18
CA PHE A 108 -16.22 -19.38 -3.99
C PHE A 108 -16.89 -18.04 -4.30
N GLY A 109 -17.86 -17.67 -3.48
CA GLY A 109 -18.74 -16.53 -3.69
C GLY A 109 -20.08 -16.84 -4.36
N LYS A 110 -20.34 -18.12 -4.63
CA LYS A 110 -21.70 -18.64 -4.83
C LYS A 110 -22.29 -19.14 -3.52
N ASP A 111 -23.60 -19.33 -3.49
CA ASP A 111 -24.22 -19.97 -2.33
C ASP A 111 -23.64 -21.38 -2.10
N MET A 112 -23.39 -21.73 -0.83
CA MET A 112 -22.68 -22.96 -0.44
C MET A 112 -23.32 -24.24 -1.01
N TRP A 113 -24.65 -24.29 -1.14
CA TRP A 113 -25.37 -25.44 -1.70
C TRP A 113 -25.21 -25.61 -3.22
N GLY A 114 -24.77 -24.56 -3.93
CA GLY A 114 -24.55 -24.59 -5.38
C GLY A 114 -23.14 -25.04 -5.79
N ILE A 115 -22.29 -25.42 -4.84
CA ILE A 115 -20.86 -25.71 -5.05
C ILE A 115 -20.58 -27.18 -4.73
N PRO A 116 -19.79 -27.90 -5.54
CA PRO A 116 -19.34 -29.25 -5.20
C PRO A 116 -18.59 -29.29 -3.85
N PRO A 117 -18.87 -30.27 -2.98
CA PRO A 117 -18.21 -30.44 -1.68
C PRO A 117 -16.67 -30.34 -1.72
N GLU A 118 -16.04 -30.96 -2.72
CA GLU A 118 -14.59 -30.99 -2.88
C GLU A 118 -14.02 -29.61 -3.18
N ASN A 119 -14.76 -28.82 -3.96
CA ASN A 119 -14.38 -27.46 -4.32
C ASN A 119 -14.50 -26.51 -3.13
N ILE A 120 -15.45 -26.73 -2.21
CA ILE A 120 -15.58 -25.95 -0.98
C ILE A 120 -14.33 -26.11 -0.12
N THR A 121 -13.93 -27.36 0.18
CA THR A 121 -12.71 -27.63 0.96
C THR A 121 -11.46 -27.05 0.28
N THR A 122 -11.34 -27.20 -1.04
CA THR A 122 -10.18 -26.68 -1.79
C THR A 122 -10.14 -25.16 -1.79
N SER A 123 -11.30 -24.50 -1.93
CA SER A 123 -11.40 -23.04 -1.85
C SER A 123 -11.00 -22.53 -0.47
N LEU A 124 -11.46 -23.17 0.60
CA LEU A 124 -11.10 -22.79 1.97
C LEU A 124 -9.60 -22.94 2.25
N LYS A 125 -8.92 -23.94 1.67
CA LYS A 125 -7.45 -24.06 1.75
C LYS A 125 -6.74 -22.86 1.11
N TRP A 126 -7.19 -22.42 -0.06
CA TRP A 126 -6.64 -21.22 -0.72
C TRP A 126 -6.95 -19.94 0.05
N LEU A 127 -8.13 -19.84 0.64
CA LEU A 127 -8.49 -18.70 1.50
C LEU A 127 -7.68 -18.66 2.80
N TYR A 128 -7.32 -19.82 3.36
CA TYR A 128 -6.40 -19.87 4.50
C TYR A 128 -5.06 -19.19 4.16
N VAL A 129 -4.49 -19.50 2.99
CA VAL A 129 -3.27 -18.84 2.49
C VAL A 129 -3.49 -17.34 2.27
N THR A 130 -4.67 -16.95 1.75
CA THR A 130 -5.04 -15.54 1.56
C THR A 130 -5.01 -14.76 2.86
N TYR A 131 -5.69 -15.26 3.91
CA TYR A 131 -5.77 -14.57 5.20
C TYR A 131 -4.41 -14.51 5.91
N PHE A 132 -3.59 -15.55 5.78
CA PHE A 132 -2.24 -15.54 6.29
C PHE A 132 -1.37 -14.50 5.57
N ALA A 133 -1.40 -14.49 4.24
CA ALA A 133 -0.65 -13.52 3.44
C ALA A 133 -1.10 -12.08 3.72
N TYR A 134 -2.41 -11.87 3.85
CA TYR A 134 -3.00 -10.59 4.23
C TYR A 134 -2.39 -10.03 5.53
N GLN A 135 -2.25 -10.87 6.57
CA GLN A 135 -1.68 -10.42 7.84
C GLN A 135 -0.22 -9.95 7.72
N LEU A 136 0.54 -10.60 6.83
CA LEU A 136 1.91 -10.22 6.53
C LEU A 136 1.97 -8.91 5.72
N VAL A 137 1.08 -8.74 4.74
CA VAL A 137 1.00 -7.50 3.94
C VAL A 137 0.72 -6.30 4.83
N GLU A 138 -0.26 -6.41 5.73
CA GLU A 138 -0.62 -5.36 6.69
C GLU A 138 0.60 -4.92 7.51
N GLY A 139 1.26 -5.89 8.18
CA GLY A 139 2.42 -5.62 9.03
C GLY A 139 3.62 -5.05 8.29
N PHE A 140 4.03 -5.67 7.17
CA PHE A 140 5.18 -5.19 6.40
C PHE A 140 4.96 -3.81 5.79
N THR A 141 3.73 -3.51 5.36
CA THR A 141 3.43 -2.22 4.74
C THR A 141 3.39 -1.10 5.78
N GLN A 142 2.76 -1.31 6.93
CA GLN A 142 2.82 -0.35 8.04
C GLN A 142 4.27 -0.12 8.46
N LEU A 143 5.08 -1.17 8.66
CA LEU A 143 6.50 -1.02 9.02
C LEU A 143 7.33 -0.28 7.96
N SER A 144 7.07 -0.49 6.68
CA SER A 144 7.67 0.30 5.58
C SER A 144 7.32 1.79 5.72
N ILE A 145 6.05 2.13 5.94
CA ILE A 145 5.62 3.54 6.12
C ILE A 145 6.31 4.17 7.34
N LEU A 146 6.38 3.48 8.48
CA LEU A 146 7.07 3.98 9.67
C LEU A 146 8.58 4.12 9.44
N ALA A 147 9.22 3.17 8.76
CA ALA A 147 10.63 3.25 8.39
C ALA A 147 10.91 4.43 7.44
N PHE A 148 9.97 4.73 6.54
CA PHE A 148 10.03 5.94 5.71
C PHE A 148 9.91 7.22 6.56
N TYR A 149 9.00 7.27 7.53
CA TYR A 149 8.88 8.40 8.44
C TYR A 149 10.13 8.61 9.29
N LEU A 150 10.78 7.54 9.75
CA LEU A 150 12.03 7.62 10.52
C LEU A 150 13.16 8.30 9.74
N ARG A 151 13.17 8.17 8.40
CA ARG A 151 14.12 8.85 7.50
C ARG A 151 13.79 10.32 7.29
N LEU A 152 12.50 10.68 7.34
CA LEU A 152 12.05 12.04 7.11
C LEU A 152 12.28 12.93 8.35
N VAL A 153 12.11 12.39 9.55
CA VAL A 153 12.22 13.15 10.79
C VAL A 153 13.68 13.30 11.23
N THR A 154 14.04 14.49 11.72
CA THR A 154 15.35 14.74 12.37
C THR A 154 15.24 14.76 13.89
N SER A 155 14.08 15.13 14.44
CA SER A 155 13.83 15.28 15.88
C SER A 155 13.97 13.96 16.66
N ARG A 156 14.81 13.95 17.69
CA ARG A 156 15.04 12.76 18.54
C ARG A 156 13.77 12.27 19.26
N ARG A 157 12.93 13.20 19.74
CA ARG A 157 11.66 12.86 20.42
C ARG A 157 10.70 12.17 19.46
N THR A 158 10.55 12.69 18.24
CA THR A 158 9.68 12.09 17.21
C THR A 158 10.22 10.73 16.75
N LYS A 159 11.53 10.56 16.64
CA LYS A 159 12.15 9.25 16.36
C LYS A 159 11.83 8.22 17.43
N ALA A 160 11.89 8.59 18.71
CA ALA A 160 11.53 7.70 19.81
C ALA A 160 10.06 7.25 19.73
N ILE A 161 9.15 8.17 19.41
CA ILE A 161 7.72 7.86 19.20
C ILE A 161 7.54 6.87 18.03
N ILE A 162 8.21 7.11 16.89
CA ILE A 162 8.14 6.20 15.73
C ILE A 162 8.67 4.81 16.10
N TRP A 163 9.79 4.71 16.80
CA TRP A 163 10.32 3.41 17.25
C TRP A 163 9.36 2.68 18.19
N ALA A 164 8.73 3.39 19.13
CA ALA A 164 7.71 2.82 19.99
C ALA A 164 6.50 2.31 19.17
N LEU A 165 6.04 3.09 18.19
CA LEU A 165 4.93 2.69 17.31
C LEU A 165 5.31 1.49 16.43
N MET A 166 6.55 1.42 15.93
CA MET A 166 7.05 0.25 15.19
C MET A 166 7.02 -1.01 16.07
N ALA A 167 7.36 -0.91 17.35
CA ALA A 167 7.29 -2.03 18.28
C ALA A 167 5.85 -2.49 18.51
N VAL A 168 4.91 -1.56 18.68
CA VAL A 168 3.47 -1.86 18.84
C VAL A 168 2.89 -2.50 17.58
N VAL A 169 3.17 -1.95 16.40
CA VAL A 169 2.71 -2.51 15.12
C VAL A 169 3.29 -3.90 14.90
N SER A 170 4.59 -4.09 15.17
CA SER A 170 5.24 -5.40 15.01
C SER A 170 4.64 -6.44 15.95
N SER A 171 4.41 -6.10 17.23
CA SER A 171 3.82 -7.03 18.19
C SER A 171 2.38 -7.37 17.83
N PHE A 172 1.61 -6.39 17.36
CA PHE A 172 0.25 -6.60 16.86
C PHE A 172 0.22 -7.52 15.63
N ALA A 173 1.07 -7.24 14.62
CA ALA A 173 1.15 -8.06 13.41
C ALA A 173 1.58 -9.51 13.70
N ILE A 174 2.59 -9.70 14.56
CA ILE A 174 3.04 -11.03 15.00
C ILE A 174 1.91 -11.75 15.74
N GLY A 175 1.28 -11.09 16.71
CA GLY A 175 0.18 -11.66 17.48
C GLY A 175 -0.98 -12.11 16.61
N ASN A 176 -1.40 -11.28 15.65
CA ASN A 176 -2.45 -11.63 14.71
C ASN A 176 -2.07 -12.77 13.76
N THR A 177 -0.80 -12.83 13.34
CA THR A 177 -0.30 -13.93 12.49
C THR A 177 -0.39 -15.25 13.23
N PHE A 178 0.06 -15.29 14.50
CA PHE A 178 -0.07 -16.48 15.33
C PHE A 178 -1.53 -16.82 15.64
N ALA A 179 -2.36 -15.81 15.90
CA ALA A 179 -3.80 -16.02 16.11
C ALA A 179 -4.44 -16.65 14.88
N MET A 180 -4.12 -16.18 13.67
CA MET A 180 -4.61 -16.76 12.41
C MET A 180 -4.18 -18.21 12.27
N VAL A 181 -2.89 -18.52 12.46
CA VAL A 181 -2.36 -19.88 12.28
C VAL A 181 -2.91 -20.86 13.32
N LEU A 182 -3.10 -20.39 14.56
CA LEU A 182 -3.49 -21.23 15.70
C LEU A 182 -4.98 -21.12 16.05
N GLN A 183 -5.80 -20.50 15.20
CA GLN A 183 -7.22 -20.27 15.49
C GLN A 183 -8.05 -21.54 15.64
N CYS A 184 -7.66 -22.63 14.96
CA CYS A 184 -8.35 -23.91 15.00
C CYS A 184 -7.41 -25.06 15.40
N ARG A 185 -7.98 -26.03 16.13
CA ARG A 185 -7.30 -27.25 16.58
C ARG A 185 -8.12 -28.47 16.15
N PRO A 186 -7.60 -29.33 15.26
CA PRO A 186 -6.40 -29.17 14.43
C PRO A 186 -6.53 -28.05 13.38
N ILE A 187 -5.42 -27.61 12.77
CA ILE A 187 -5.43 -26.56 11.73
C ILE A 187 -6.32 -26.97 10.55
N SER A 188 -6.37 -28.28 10.23
CA SER A 188 -7.24 -28.81 9.17
C SER A 188 -8.72 -28.56 9.38
N PHE A 189 -9.15 -28.33 10.62
CA PHE A 189 -10.53 -27.98 10.92
C PHE A 189 -10.96 -26.66 10.25
N PHE A 190 -10.04 -25.77 9.88
CA PHE A 190 -10.39 -24.55 9.14
C PHE A 190 -11.07 -24.84 7.80
N TRP A 191 -10.61 -25.85 7.05
CA TRP A 191 -11.12 -26.18 5.72
C TRP A 191 -11.95 -27.47 5.66
N ASP A 192 -11.88 -28.31 6.68
CA ASP A 192 -12.69 -29.54 6.80
C ASP A 192 -13.86 -29.39 7.78
N GLY A 193 -13.82 -28.41 8.70
CA GLY A 193 -14.83 -28.23 9.75
C GLY A 193 -16.24 -27.91 9.25
N TRP A 194 -16.38 -27.38 8.03
CA TRP A 194 -17.68 -27.14 7.42
C TRP A 194 -18.47 -28.43 7.14
N ARG A 195 -17.80 -29.58 7.02
CA ARG A 195 -18.44 -30.89 6.76
C ARG A 195 -19.18 -31.45 7.98
N GLY A 196 -18.85 -30.96 9.18
CA GLY A 196 -19.47 -31.40 10.44
C GLY A 196 -19.05 -32.80 10.93
N ASP A 197 -18.26 -33.54 10.14
CA ASP A 197 -17.75 -34.89 10.43
C ASP A 197 -16.35 -34.88 11.08
N THR A 198 -15.65 -33.76 11.01
CA THR A 198 -14.25 -33.64 11.42
C THR A 198 -14.16 -33.23 12.89
N PRO A 199 -13.52 -34.02 13.77
CA PRO A 199 -13.37 -33.65 15.17
C PRO A 199 -12.39 -32.48 15.30
N GLY A 200 -12.87 -31.37 15.86
CA GLY A 200 -12.08 -30.18 16.09
C GLY A 200 -12.94 -29.00 16.50
N LYS A 201 -12.29 -27.92 16.91
CA LYS A 201 -12.97 -26.64 17.14
C LYS A 201 -12.03 -25.49 16.87
N CYS A 202 -12.59 -24.38 16.41
CA CYS A 202 -11.90 -23.11 16.43
C CYS A 202 -12.11 -22.49 17.81
N THR A 203 -11.03 -22.31 18.56
CA THR A 203 -11.07 -21.75 19.93
C THR A 203 -11.29 -20.25 19.92
N VAL A 204 -11.03 -19.60 18.78
CA VAL A 204 -11.19 -18.16 18.60
C VAL A 204 -12.63 -17.84 18.22
N ASN A 205 -13.29 -17.04 19.05
CA ASN A 205 -14.60 -16.48 18.70
C ASN A 205 -14.41 -15.40 17.63
N ILE A 206 -14.77 -15.72 16.38
CA ILE A 206 -14.57 -14.86 15.21
C ILE A 206 -15.19 -13.47 15.40
N ARG A 207 -16.37 -13.38 16.04
CA ARG A 207 -17.08 -12.12 16.26
C ARG A 207 -16.33 -11.21 17.21
N LEU A 208 -15.97 -11.73 18.39
CA LEU A 208 -15.29 -10.96 19.42
C LEU A 208 -13.86 -10.60 19.00
N PHE A 209 -13.13 -11.58 18.48
CA PHE A 209 -11.77 -11.39 17.98
C PHE A 209 -11.74 -10.37 16.84
N GLY A 210 -12.65 -10.52 15.88
CA GLY A 210 -12.81 -9.61 14.75
C GLY A 210 -13.09 -8.16 15.17
N PHE A 211 -13.98 -7.98 16.14
CA PHE A 211 -14.34 -6.65 16.65
C PHE A 211 -13.16 -5.96 17.36
N ILE A 212 -12.47 -6.69 18.25
CA ILE A 212 -11.31 -6.15 18.97
C ILE A 212 -10.16 -5.87 18.00
N ARG A 213 -9.83 -6.84 17.15
CA ARG A 213 -8.76 -6.70 16.14
C ARG A 213 -9.04 -5.51 15.22
N GLY A 214 -10.23 -5.46 14.61
CA GLY A 214 -10.60 -4.40 13.68
C GLY A 214 -10.58 -3.01 14.34
N GLY A 215 -11.02 -2.91 15.59
CA GLY A 215 -10.95 -1.66 16.35
C GLY A 215 -9.52 -1.18 16.60
N ILE A 216 -8.62 -2.09 17.02
CA ILE A 216 -7.20 -1.76 17.25
C ILE A 216 -6.53 -1.33 15.94
N GLU A 217 -6.80 -2.04 14.85
CA GLU A 217 -6.23 -1.75 13.53
C GLU A 217 -6.63 -0.37 13.03
N ILE A 218 -7.93 -0.02 13.10
CA ILE A 218 -8.42 1.32 12.76
C ILE A 218 -7.69 2.40 13.57
N VAL A 219 -7.48 2.17 14.87
CA VAL A 219 -6.75 3.12 15.72
C VAL A 219 -5.29 3.24 15.29
N LEU A 220 -4.61 2.13 15.00
CA LEU A 220 -3.22 2.15 14.52
C LEU A 220 -3.10 2.92 13.20
N ASP A 221 -4.02 2.72 12.27
CA ASP A 221 -4.03 3.42 10.99
C ASP A 221 -4.20 4.93 11.15
N LEU A 222 -5.14 5.36 12.01
CA LEU A 222 -5.34 6.77 12.33
C LEU A 222 -4.10 7.39 12.98
N VAL A 223 -3.43 6.66 13.88
CA VAL A 223 -2.20 7.13 14.54
C VAL A 223 -1.06 7.27 13.54
N ILE A 224 -0.88 6.29 12.65
CA ILE A 224 0.15 6.34 11.59
C ILE A 224 -0.14 7.50 10.63
N LEU A 225 -1.40 7.68 10.23
CA LEU A 225 -1.85 8.75 9.35
C LEU A 225 -1.68 10.15 9.96
N ALA A 226 -1.92 10.29 11.27
CA ALA A 226 -1.80 11.55 11.98
C ALA A 226 -0.33 11.94 12.26
N LEU A 227 0.59 10.98 12.32
CA LEU A 227 2.00 11.18 12.65
C LEU A 227 2.70 12.31 11.86
N PRO A 228 2.55 12.42 10.51
CA PRO A 228 3.17 13.51 9.75
C PRO A 228 2.50 14.88 9.94
N LEU A 229 1.25 14.97 10.40
CA LEU A 229 0.50 16.25 10.42
C LEU A 229 1.14 17.33 11.31
N PRO A 230 1.54 17.05 12.58
CA PRO A 230 2.18 18.05 13.42
C PRO A 230 3.52 18.51 12.85
N MET A 231 4.27 17.61 12.20
CA MET A 231 5.54 17.93 11.56
C MET A 231 5.35 18.92 10.40
N LEU A 232 4.26 18.79 9.66
CA LEU A 232 3.98 19.60 8.48
C LEU A 232 3.42 20.97 8.81
N SER A 233 2.67 21.09 9.90
CA SER A 233 2.17 22.39 10.36
C SER A 233 3.31 23.37 10.69
N LYS A 234 4.48 22.85 11.10
CA LYS A 234 5.62 23.66 11.57
C LYS A 234 6.64 24.01 10.48
N LEU A 235 6.47 23.51 9.26
CA LEU A 235 7.51 23.57 8.24
C LEU A 235 6.97 24.27 6.98
N GLN A 236 7.53 25.43 6.64
CA GLN A 236 7.18 26.22 5.45
C GLN A 236 7.59 25.47 4.17
N MET A 237 6.77 24.52 3.74
CA MET A 237 6.99 23.66 2.58
C MET A 237 6.37 24.28 1.32
N SER A 238 7.04 24.09 0.18
CA SER A 238 6.49 24.49 -1.12
C SER A 238 5.14 23.80 -1.39
N THR A 239 4.24 24.51 -2.06
CA THR A 239 2.87 24.05 -2.38
C THR A 239 2.83 22.64 -2.99
N ARG A 240 3.84 22.28 -3.79
CA ARG A 240 3.97 20.94 -4.38
C ARG A 240 4.16 19.82 -3.36
N LYS A 241 4.97 20.04 -2.30
CA LYS A 241 5.15 19.06 -1.22
C LYS A 241 3.88 18.98 -0.37
N LYS A 242 3.19 20.10 -0.18
CA LYS A 242 1.91 20.16 0.52
C LYS A 242 0.83 19.32 -0.19
N VAL A 243 0.70 19.44 -1.51
CA VAL A 243 -0.25 18.65 -2.31
C VAL A 243 0.01 17.15 -2.21
N GLN A 244 1.27 16.71 -2.29
CA GLN A 244 1.61 15.29 -2.17
C GLN A 244 1.21 14.70 -0.81
N ILE A 245 1.39 15.47 0.27
CA ILE A 245 1.08 14.95 1.59
C ILE A 245 -0.43 14.98 1.82
N MET A 246 -1.12 16.01 1.30
CA MET A 246 -2.57 16.02 1.27
C MET A 246 -3.13 14.82 0.50
N SER A 247 -2.54 14.44 -0.64
CA SER A 247 -3.01 13.25 -1.39
C SER A 247 -2.79 11.97 -0.60
N MET A 248 -1.66 11.81 0.09
CA MET A 248 -1.45 10.67 0.98
C MET A 248 -2.44 10.64 2.13
N PHE A 249 -2.78 11.80 2.69
CA PHE A 249 -3.78 11.90 3.76
C PHE A 249 -5.17 11.51 3.28
N CYS A 250 -5.58 11.96 2.09
CA CYS A 250 -6.85 11.58 1.47
C CYS A 250 -6.95 10.07 1.28
N VAL A 251 -5.90 9.43 0.74
CA VAL A 251 -5.92 7.97 0.53
C VAL A 251 -5.89 7.23 1.87
N GLY A 252 -5.16 7.71 2.86
CA GLY A 252 -5.19 7.15 4.21
C GLY A 252 -6.58 7.21 4.86
N PHE A 253 -7.33 8.29 4.66
CA PHE A 253 -8.72 8.38 5.11
C PHE A 253 -9.62 7.35 4.41
N VAL A 254 -9.45 7.17 3.09
CA VAL A 254 -10.16 6.12 2.34
C VAL A 254 -9.86 4.73 2.90
N ILE A 255 -8.59 4.44 3.24
CA ILE A 255 -8.21 3.17 3.87
C ILE A 255 -8.95 2.98 5.19
N THR A 256 -9.00 3.99 6.06
CA THR A 256 -9.76 3.88 7.32
C THR A 256 -11.25 3.58 7.10
N VAL A 257 -11.87 4.18 6.08
CA VAL A 257 -13.26 3.86 5.71
C VAL A 257 -13.38 2.40 5.26
N VAL A 258 -12.46 1.92 4.43
CA VAL A 258 -12.39 0.52 3.99
C VAL A 258 -12.25 -0.42 5.20
N SER A 259 -11.42 -0.08 6.19
CA SER A 259 -11.25 -0.86 7.42
C SER A 259 -12.54 -0.93 8.25
N CYS A 260 -13.30 0.16 8.33
CA CYS A 260 -14.63 0.17 8.95
C CYS A 260 -15.63 -0.72 8.20
N LEU A 261 -15.66 -0.67 6.88
CA LEU A 261 -16.55 -1.49 6.05
C LEU A 261 -16.23 -2.98 6.15
N ARG A 262 -14.95 -3.32 6.24
CA ARG A 262 -14.48 -4.68 6.53
C ARG A 262 -14.95 -5.17 7.90
N LEU A 263 -14.83 -4.34 8.94
CA LEU A 263 -15.34 -4.68 10.27
C LEU A 263 -16.86 -4.91 10.25
N TRP A 264 -17.61 -4.05 9.55
CA TRP A 264 -19.04 -4.24 9.36
C TRP A 264 -19.36 -5.56 8.65
N ALA A 265 -18.65 -5.87 7.56
CA ALA A 265 -18.80 -7.13 6.82
C ALA A 265 -18.52 -8.36 7.69
N LEU A 266 -17.51 -8.29 8.56
CA LEU A 266 -17.17 -9.37 9.49
C LEU A 266 -18.26 -9.59 10.55
N VAL A 267 -18.89 -8.51 11.03
CA VAL A 267 -20.01 -8.59 11.97
C VAL A 267 -21.23 -9.25 11.31
N GLN A 268 -21.51 -8.94 10.04
CA GLN A 268 -22.56 -9.61 9.27
C GLN A 268 -22.25 -11.10 9.04
N PHE A 269 -21.01 -11.41 8.67
CA PHE A 269 -20.55 -12.79 8.49
C PHE A 269 -20.73 -13.64 9.75
N ALA A 270 -20.48 -13.09 10.94
CA ALA A 270 -20.63 -13.81 12.20
C ALA A 270 -22.06 -14.25 12.53
N GLN A 271 -23.07 -13.79 11.78
CA GLN A 271 -24.49 -14.10 12.00
C GLN A 271 -25.11 -14.98 10.89
N THR A 272 -24.33 -15.39 9.88
CA THR A 272 -24.86 -16.09 8.71
C THR A 272 -24.75 -17.62 8.77
N ASN A 273 -25.69 -18.27 8.09
CA ASN A 273 -25.71 -19.71 7.82
C ASN A 273 -25.09 -20.08 6.46
N ASN A 274 -24.70 -19.09 5.63
CA ASN A 274 -24.12 -19.32 4.30
C ASN A 274 -22.72 -18.66 4.20
N PRO A 275 -21.69 -19.31 4.75
CA PRO A 275 -20.38 -18.69 4.88
C PRO A 275 -19.71 -18.44 3.53
N THR A 276 -19.99 -19.22 2.48
CA THR A 276 -19.32 -19.07 1.18
C THR A 276 -19.73 -17.82 0.42
N TYR A 277 -21.00 -17.44 0.48
CA TYR A 277 -21.50 -16.22 -0.17
C TYR A 277 -21.23 -14.98 0.69
N ASP A 278 -21.54 -15.02 1.99
CA ASP A 278 -21.51 -13.81 2.82
C ASP A 278 -20.08 -13.38 3.19
N ASN A 279 -19.11 -14.32 3.21
CA ASN A 279 -17.70 -14.01 3.43
C ASN A 279 -17.03 -13.29 2.25
N VAL A 280 -17.65 -13.28 1.06
CA VAL A 280 -17.14 -12.52 -0.09
C VAL A 280 -16.95 -11.06 0.28
N SER A 281 -17.88 -10.52 1.06
CA SER A 281 -17.83 -9.14 1.51
C SER A 281 -16.59 -8.82 2.33
N GLY A 282 -16.27 -9.67 3.30
CA GLY A 282 -15.04 -9.56 4.07
C GLY A 282 -13.80 -9.69 3.19
N LEU A 283 -13.78 -10.66 2.26
CA LEU A 283 -12.62 -10.92 1.40
C LEU A 283 -12.27 -9.75 0.48
N TYR A 284 -13.24 -9.18 -0.24
CA TYR A 284 -12.91 -8.08 -1.15
C TYR A 284 -12.47 -6.84 -0.38
N TRP A 285 -13.02 -6.57 0.81
CA TRP A 285 -12.55 -5.45 1.65
C TRP A 285 -11.13 -5.70 2.18
N CYS A 286 -10.80 -6.90 2.67
CA CYS A 286 -9.44 -7.25 3.09
C CYS A 286 -8.42 -7.09 1.96
N VAL A 287 -8.75 -7.54 0.75
CA VAL A 287 -7.89 -7.40 -0.43
C VAL A 287 -7.74 -5.94 -0.85
N THR A 288 -8.84 -5.19 -0.84
CA THR A 288 -8.82 -3.76 -1.19
C THR A 288 -7.96 -2.98 -0.19
N GLU A 289 -8.15 -3.21 1.10
CA GLU A 289 -7.39 -2.59 2.18
C GLU A 289 -5.88 -2.84 2.03
N ALA A 290 -5.46 -4.10 1.93
CA ALA A 290 -4.06 -4.47 1.79
C ALA A 290 -3.39 -3.83 0.57
N ASN A 291 -4.07 -3.83 -0.58
CA ASN A 291 -3.55 -3.24 -1.81
C ASN A 291 -3.51 -1.69 -1.72
N LEU A 292 -4.50 -1.05 -1.10
CA LEU A 292 -4.49 0.40 -0.87
C LEU A 292 -3.36 0.82 0.07
N PHE A 293 -3.06 0.05 1.12
CA PHE A 293 -1.89 0.28 1.97
C PHE A 293 -0.59 0.30 1.16
N ILE A 294 -0.41 -0.69 0.28
CA ILE A 294 0.78 -0.77 -0.59
C ILE A 294 0.86 0.46 -1.49
N ILE A 295 -0.26 0.84 -2.12
CA ILE A 295 -0.34 2.03 -2.98
C ILE A 295 0.09 3.28 -2.22
N VAL A 296 -0.43 3.50 -1.00
CA VAL A 296 -0.06 4.64 -0.15
C VAL A 296 1.41 4.61 0.24
N ALA A 297 1.93 3.44 0.62
CA ALA A 297 3.34 3.27 0.97
C ALA A 297 4.27 3.55 -0.23
N CYS A 298 3.83 3.30 -1.46
CA CYS A 298 4.59 3.63 -2.67
C CYS A 298 4.56 5.13 -3.05
N MET A 299 3.51 5.88 -2.70
CA MET A 299 3.32 7.29 -3.10
C MET A 299 4.52 8.23 -2.82
N PRO A 300 5.21 8.18 -1.65
CA PRO A 300 6.34 9.06 -1.39
C PRO A 300 7.50 8.91 -2.38
N ALA A 301 7.77 7.66 -2.79
CA ALA A 301 8.91 7.31 -3.62
C ALA A 301 8.68 7.58 -5.11
N MET A 302 7.42 7.73 -5.54
CA MET A 302 7.06 7.98 -6.95
C MET A 302 7.08 9.45 -7.36
N ARG A 303 7.28 10.37 -6.41
CA ARG A 303 7.41 11.82 -6.66
C ARG A 303 8.30 12.18 -7.87
N PRO A 304 9.54 11.68 -8.01
CA PRO A 304 10.38 12.02 -9.15
C PRO A 304 9.83 11.46 -10.47
N ILE A 305 9.06 10.38 -10.43
CA ILE A 305 8.61 9.70 -11.65
C ILE A 305 7.39 10.41 -12.26
N PHE A 306 6.43 10.85 -11.43
CA PHE A 306 5.31 11.65 -11.94
C PHE A 306 5.76 12.96 -12.58
N GLN A 307 6.87 13.53 -12.10
CA GLN A 307 7.46 14.74 -12.68
C GLN A 307 8.08 14.48 -14.06
N THR A 308 8.55 13.26 -14.32
CA THR A 308 9.20 12.88 -15.59
C THR A 308 8.20 12.30 -16.60
N VAL A 309 7.20 11.53 -16.15
CA VAL A 309 6.25 10.79 -17.02
C VAL A 309 4.99 11.60 -17.34
N LEU A 310 4.53 12.45 -16.43
CA LEU A 310 3.36 13.33 -16.64
C LEU A 310 3.75 14.80 -16.50
N PRO A 311 4.71 15.31 -17.30
CA PRO A 311 5.11 16.70 -17.26
C PRO A 311 3.96 17.63 -17.63
N ALA A 312 2.89 17.17 -18.31
CA ALA A 312 1.72 17.99 -18.65
C ALA A 312 0.73 18.20 -17.48
N LEU A 313 0.69 17.28 -16.50
CA LEU A 313 -0.16 17.42 -15.29
C LEU A 313 0.61 18.04 -14.11
N PHE A 314 1.95 17.96 -14.12
CA PHE A 314 2.82 18.43 -13.02
C PHE A 314 3.92 19.44 -13.44
N GLY A 315 4.03 19.76 -14.73
CA GLY A 315 4.79 20.88 -15.29
C GLY A 315 3.81 21.76 -16.09
N SER A 316 3.69 23.05 -15.85
CA SER A 316 4.79 24.00 -15.89
C SER A 316 4.28 25.36 -15.40
N SER A 317 5.03 25.98 -14.50
CA SER A 317 5.24 27.42 -14.54
C SER A 317 6.73 27.58 -14.75
N HIS A 318 7.14 27.42 -16.02
CA HIS A 318 8.44 27.88 -16.47
C HIS A 318 8.40 29.40 -16.29
N PHE A 319 8.97 29.91 -15.21
CA PHE A 319 9.30 31.33 -15.13
C PHE A 319 10.43 31.49 -16.13
N SER A 320 10.08 31.89 -17.35
CA SER A 320 11.03 32.44 -18.31
C SER A 320 11.62 33.69 -17.67
N SER A 321 12.74 33.52 -16.98
CA SER A 321 13.61 34.63 -16.61
C SER A 321 14.05 35.27 -17.91
N GLN A 322 13.37 36.35 -18.26
CA GLN A 322 13.77 37.30 -19.29
C GLN A 322 15.18 37.76 -18.93
N HIS A 323 16.18 37.17 -19.56
CA HIS A 323 17.56 37.61 -19.41
C HIS A 323 17.65 38.96 -20.14
N SER A 324 17.56 40.04 -19.37
CA SER A 324 17.88 41.38 -19.83
C SER A 324 19.29 41.35 -20.41
N ASN A 325 19.41 41.63 -21.70
CA ASN A 325 20.68 41.89 -22.36
C ASN A 325 21.36 43.09 -21.69
N TYR A 326 22.22 42.84 -20.72
CA TYR A 326 23.23 43.80 -20.28
C TYR A 326 24.39 43.73 -21.28
N GLN A 327 24.29 44.56 -22.31
CA GLN A 327 25.35 44.78 -23.28
C GLN A 327 26.45 45.59 -22.58
N ASN A 328 27.42 44.90 -21.97
CA ASN A 328 28.62 45.55 -21.43
C ASN A 328 29.49 46.02 -22.61
N ASN A 329 29.47 47.33 -22.85
CA ASN A 329 30.33 48.00 -23.80
C ASN A 329 31.72 48.18 -23.14
N SER A 330 32.62 47.22 -23.34
CA SER A 330 34.01 47.37 -22.91
C SER A 330 34.77 48.22 -23.92
N VAL A 331 35.08 49.46 -23.51
CA VAL A 331 36.07 50.32 -24.16
C VAL A 331 37.44 49.70 -23.95
N THR A 332 38.02 49.11 -24.99
CA THR A 332 39.40 48.63 -25.00
C THR A 332 40.31 49.78 -25.39
N ILE A 333 40.99 50.37 -24.41
CA ILE A 333 42.20 51.18 -24.65
C ILE A 333 43.37 50.19 -24.67
N ASN A 334 43.99 50.01 -25.84
CA ASN A 334 45.38 49.61 -25.94
C ASN A 334 45.94 50.11 -27.27
N GLY A 335 46.84 51.08 -27.18
CA GLY A 335 47.66 51.56 -28.27
C GLY A 335 49.13 51.26 -27.98
N SER A 336 49.66 50.23 -28.63
CA SER A 336 51.07 50.11 -28.96
C SER A 336 51.16 49.69 -30.43
N GLY A 337 51.95 50.46 -31.18
CA GLY A 337 51.90 50.51 -32.63
C GLY A 337 52.41 49.26 -33.33
N HIS A 338 51.85 49.02 -34.52
CA HIS A 338 52.63 48.83 -35.73
C HIS A 338 51.68 48.88 -36.94
N ASP A 339 51.94 49.81 -37.85
CA ASP A 339 51.34 49.84 -39.19
C ASP A 339 51.77 48.58 -39.97
N THR A 340 50.85 48.00 -40.75
CA THR A 340 50.97 47.88 -42.21
C THR A 340 49.83 47.03 -42.84
N TYR A 341 49.29 47.59 -43.93
CA TYR A 341 48.79 46.93 -45.15
C TYR A 341 47.62 45.92 -45.13
N SER A 342 46.45 46.47 -45.49
CA SER A 342 45.73 46.16 -46.74
C SER A 342 44.71 45.00 -46.85
N ARG A 343 43.66 45.34 -47.63
CA ARG A 343 42.80 44.52 -48.53
C ARG A 343 41.59 43.75 -47.96
N ARG A 344 40.43 44.39 -48.13
CA ARG A 344 39.35 44.07 -49.11
C ARG A 344 38.79 42.63 -49.16
N GLY A 345 37.46 42.51 -48.97
CA GLY A 345 36.60 41.46 -49.56
C GLY A 345 35.42 41.05 -48.66
N LYS A 346 34.23 41.66 -48.77
CA LYS A 346 33.03 41.29 -49.57
C LYS A 346 32.31 39.96 -49.18
N ARG A 347 31.10 40.13 -48.62
CA ARG A 347 29.82 39.36 -48.78
C ARG A 347 29.87 37.82 -48.94
N SER A 348 29.04 37.10 -48.17
CA SER A 348 27.71 36.60 -48.56
C SER A 348 27.20 35.56 -47.54
N GLY A 349 25.88 35.40 -47.45
CA GLY A 349 25.19 34.58 -46.46
C GLY A 349 25.15 33.07 -46.74
N GLY A 350 24.74 32.34 -45.71
CA GLY A 350 24.39 30.92 -45.74
C GLY A 350 23.65 30.53 -44.45
N MET A 351 22.46 29.93 -44.57
CA MET A 351 21.63 29.41 -43.47
C MET A 351 22.31 28.25 -42.72
N PRO A 352 22.00 28.00 -41.43
CA PRO A 352 22.64 26.94 -40.66
C PRO A 352 21.87 25.60 -40.79
N LEU A 353 22.63 24.52 -40.96
CA LEU A 353 22.19 23.13 -40.80
C LEU A 353 22.74 22.59 -39.47
N ASN A 354 21.84 22.01 -38.67
CA ASN A 354 22.03 21.07 -37.55
C ASN A 354 23.43 20.92 -36.93
N VAL A 355 23.59 21.35 -35.68
CA VAL A 355 24.65 20.85 -34.79
C VAL A 355 24.07 20.48 -33.42
N MET A 356 24.21 19.20 -33.11
CA MET A 356 24.00 18.52 -31.84
C MET A 356 24.75 19.22 -30.70
N VAL A 357 24.03 19.71 -29.69
CA VAL A 357 24.64 20.33 -28.50
C VAL A 357 24.95 19.24 -27.47
N SER A 358 26.22 18.87 -27.38
CA SER A 358 26.79 18.19 -26.23
C SER A 358 26.91 19.21 -25.09
N ARG A 359 26.26 18.96 -23.95
CA ARG A 359 26.42 19.77 -22.73
C ARG A 359 27.53 19.18 -21.87
N THR A 360 28.69 19.82 -21.85
CA THR A 360 29.69 19.64 -20.81
C THR A 360 29.35 20.57 -19.64
N LEU A 361 29.20 20.00 -18.44
CA LEU A 361 29.07 20.76 -17.20
C LEU A 361 30.47 20.92 -16.60
N ASP A 362 30.99 22.15 -16.63
CA ASP A 362 32.20 22.52 -15.92
C ASP A 362 31.85 22.73 -14.43
N VAL A 363 32.29 21.80 -13.58
CA VAL A 363 32.08 21.86 -12.13
C VAL A 363 33.27 22.57 -11.51
N ARG A 364 33.11 23.86 -11.22
CA ARG A 364 34.10 24.65 -10.49
C ARG A 364 34.02 24.31 -8.99
N VAL A 365 34.88 23.41 -8.53
CA VAL A 365 35.02 23.06 -7.10
C VAL A 365 35.78 24.20 -6.41
N HIS A 366 35.09 24.97 -5.56
CA HIS A 366 35.76 25.83 -4.59
C HIS A 366 36.30 24.97 -3.44
N ARG A 367 37.63 24.88 -3.34
CA ARG A 367 38.34 24.30 -2.20
C ARG A 367 38.70 25.47 -1.28
N GLU A 368 38.07 25.56 -0.11
CA GLU A 368 38.53 26.45 0.95
C GLU A 368 39.77 25.81 1.60
N ASP A 369 40.94 26.35 1.27
CA ASP A 369 42.17 26.02 1.99
C ASP A 369 42.13 26.70 3.37
N ARG A 370 41.93 25.89 4.41
CA ARG A 370 42.18 26.28 5.81
C ARG A 370 43.68 26.50 5.97
N SER A 371 44.08 27.76 6.03
CA SER A 371 45.44 28.16 6.37
C SER A 371 45.70 27.91 7.86
N ASP A 372 46.79 27.19 8.11
CA ASP A 372 47.34 26.82 9.41
C ASP A 372 48.27 27.96 9.87
N SER A 373 47.76 28.83 10.73
CA SER A 373 48.54 29.74 11.60
C SER A 373 47.56 30.49 12.49
N ASP A 374 47.45 30.07 13.74
CA ASP A 374 47.33 30.92 14.92
C ASP A 374 47.20 30.03 16.16
N ILE A 375 48.36 29.64 16.68
CA ILE A 375 48.51 29.25 18.08
C ILE A 375 48.81 30.54 18.83
N GLU A 376 47.87 31.00 19.67
CA GLU A 376 48.24 31.82 20.82
C GLU A 376 47.49 31.35 22.08
N LEU A 377 48.30 30.90 23.02
CA LEU A 377 47.99 30.49 24.38
C LEU A 377 47.77 31.74 25.24
N VAL A 378 46.69 31.79 26.02
CA VAL A 378 46.70 32.47 27.33
C VAL A 378 45.86 31.67 28.32
N ASP A 379 46.57 30.93 29.18
CA ASP A 379 46.13 30.60 30.54
C ASP A 379 46.30 31.86 31.40
N LYS A 380 45.31 32.16 32.25
CA LYS A 380 45.52 33.00 33.43
C LYS A 380 44.53 32.64 34.54
N ARG A 381 44.99 31.74 35.41
CA ARG A 381 44.69 31.77 36.84
C ARG A 381 45.39 32.96 37.49
N ASP A 382 44.68 33.64 38.39
CA ASP A 382 45.09 34.38 39.60
C ASP A 382 43.88 35.22 40.03
N GLY A 383 43.44 35.36 41.28
CA GLY A 383 44.00 35.02 42.57
C GLY A 383 43.14 35.71 43.65
N GLU A 384 43.28 35.22 44.87
CA GLU A 384 42.68 35.61 46.16
C GLU A 384 42.63 37.12 46.53
N ARG A 385 41.69 37.39 47.49
CA ARG A 385 41.66 38.44 48.55
C ARG A 385 41.25 39.88 48.21
N LYS A 386 40.08 40.27 48.75
CA LYS A 386 40.00 41.01 50.02
C LYS A 386 38.69 40.70 50.74
#